data_AF-A0A151HAW1-F1
#
_entry.id   AF-A0A151HAW1-F1
#
_cell.length_a   1.000
_cell.length_b   1.000
_cell.length_c   1.000
_cell.angle_alpha   90.00
_cell.angle_beta   90.00
_cell.angle_gamma   90.00
#
_symmetry.space_group_name_H-M   'P 1'
#
loop_
_entity.id
_entity.type
_entity.pdbx_description
1 polymer ?
#
loop_
_entity_poly.entity_id
_entity_poly.type
_entity_poly.pdbx_seq_one_letter_code
_entity_poly.pdbx_strand_id
1 'polypeptide(L)'
;LKVDSELLCAHADMTEWINSLLATRQVRALRCNNNHLRGKRKCAAIGATALGGTTNSAAVCDIYATRKCANCRQNLCGLLLYPLGEEIYEQARMDLDAEVKGLWDSIVLPPLEDIIKQCDPSRSLSRQNALAAAQEKTQLKRRADAKRVS
;
A
#
# COMPACT_ATOMS: atom_id res chain seq x y z
N LEU A 1 -15.80 -10.43 -3.87
CA LEU A 1 -15.95 -11.87 -4.18
C LEU A 1 -14.73 -12.63 -3.70
N LYS A 2 -14.89 -13.62 -2.82
CA LYS A 2 -13.79 -14.51 -2.41
C LYS A 2 -13.68 -15.66 -3.40
N VAL A 3 -12.48 -15.95 -3.88
CA VAL A 3 -12.21 -17.11 -4.73
C VAL A 3 -11.93 -18.29 -3.82
N ASP A 4 -12.81 -19.28 -3.82
CA ASP A 4 -12.63 -20.55 -3.10
C ASP A 4 -12.59 -21.74 -4.07
N SER A 5 -12.45 -22.94 -3.53
CA SER A 5 -12.41 -24.16 -4.34
C SER A 5 -13.74 -24.43 -5.05
N GLU A 6 -14.86 -24.06 -4.45
CA GLU A 6 -16.18 -24.29 -5.04
C GLU A 6 -16.35 -23.43 -6.28
N LEU A 7 -16.04 -22.14 -6.20
CA LEU A 7 -16.04 -21.23 -7.35
C LEU A 7 -15.14 -21.74 -8.47
N LEU A 8 -13.90 -22.13 -8.13
CA LEU A 8 -12.93 -22.62 -9.13
C LEU A 8 -13.36 -23.91 -9.81
N CYS A 9 -14.18 -24.73 -9.15
CA CYS A 9 -14.73 -25.97 -9.70
C CYS A 9 -16.11 -25.78 -10.36
N ALA A 10 -16.74 -24.61 -10.22
CA ALA A 10 -18.06 -24.35 -10.79
C ALA A 10 -18.06 -24.39 -12.33
N HIS A 11 -16.91 -24.12 -12.96
CA HIS A 11 -16.74 -24.22 -14.41
C HIS A 11 -15.28 -24.55 -14.77
N ALA A 12 -15.06 -25.34 -15.83
CA ALA A 12 -13.72 -25.76 -16.28
C ALA A 12 -12.79 -24.56 -16.56
N ASP A 13 -13.35 -23.51 -17.17
CA ASP A 13 -12.59 -22.32 -17.57
C ASP A 13 -12.49 -21.26 -16.47
N MET A 14 -13.01 -21.49 -15.26
CA MET A 14 -13.06 -20.46 -14.21
C MET A 14 -11.67 -19.93 -13.86
N THR A 15 -10.67 -20.82 -13.81
CA THR A 15 -9.28 -20.43 -13.54
C THR A 15 -8.72 -19.54 -14.65
N GLU A 16 -9.02 -19.83 -15.91
CA GLU A 16 -8.57 -19.04 -17.06
C GLU A 16 -9.27 -17.69 -17.08
N TRP A 17 -10.59 -17.68 -16.91
CA TRP A 17 -11.40 -16.47 -16.86
C TRP A 17 -10.91 -15.49 -15.78
N ILE A 18 -10.70 -15.95 -14.54
CA ILE A 18 -10.17 -15.10 -13.45
C ILE A 18 -8.78 -14.57 -13.80
N ASN A 19 -7.89 -15.40 -14.37
CA ASN A 19 -6.57 -14.93 -14.75
C ASN A 19 -6.62 -13.87 -15.86
N SER A 20 -7.54 -14.01 -16.83
CA SER A 20 -7.77 -13.02 -17.88
C SER A 20 -8.23 -11.69 -17.29
N LEU A 21 -9.24 -11.69 -16.39
CA LEU A 21 -9.71 -10.48 -15.70
C LEU A 21 -8.59 -9.75 -14.93
N LEU A 22 -7.68 -10.51 -14.31
CA LEU A 22 -6.53 -9.94 -13.59
C LEU A 22 -5.49 -9.37 -14.56
N ALA A 23 -5.15 -10.09 -15.63
CA ALA A 23 -4.17 -9.64 -16.60
C ALA A 23 -4.62 -8.37 -17.34
N THR A 24 -5.92 -8.23 -17.62
CA THR A 24 -6.53 -7.04 -18.22
C THR A 24 -6.88 -5.96 -17.21
N ARG A 25 -6.61 -6.18 -15.91
CA ARG A 25 -6.92 -5.27 -14.80
C ARG A 25 -8.40 -4.86 -14.72
N GLN A 26 -9.30 -5.70 -15.22
CA GLN A 26 -10.76 -5.47 -15.17
C GLN A 26 -11.34 -5.66 -13.76
N VAL A 27 -10.61 -6.32 -12.88
CA VAL A 27 -10.93 -6.42 -11.45
C VAL A 27 -9.67 -6.15 -10.65
N ARG A 28 -9.88 -5.73 -9.41
CA ARG A 28 -8.80 -5.66 -8.43
C ARG A 28 -8.80 -6.90 -7.57
N ALA A 29 -7.63 -7.25 -7.06
CA ALA A 29 -7.43 -8.43 -6.26
C ALA A 29 -6.46 -8.19 -5.10
N LEU A 30 -6.79 -8.81 -3.97
CA LEU A 30 -5.92 -8.93 -2.81
C LEU A 30 -5.56 -10.40 -2.59
N ARG A 31 -4.29 -10.70 -2.32
CA ARG A 31 -3.88 -12.00 -1.79
C ARG A 31 -4.09 -12.00 -0.29
N CYS A 32 -5.07 -12.76 0.18
CA CYS A 32 -5.30 -12.94 1.62
C CYS A 32 -4.44 -14.07 2.23
N ASN A 33 -3.68 -14.80 1.40
CA ASN A 33 -2.82 -15.89 1.85
C ASN A 33 -1.50 -15.94 1.08
N ASN A 34 -0.57 -16.72 1.64
CA ASN A 34 0.78 -16.90 1.10
C ASN A 34 0.95 -18.20 0.31
N ASN A 35 -0.13 -18.80 -0.21
CA ASN A 35 -0.06 -20.11 -0.89
C ASN A 35 0.90 -20.12 -2.09
N HIS A 36 1.04 -18.98 -2.76
CA HIS A 36 1.96 -18.80 -3.89
C HIS A 36 3.43 -18.73 -3.46
N LEU A 37 3.71 -18.42 -2.18
CA LEU A 37 5.04 -18.38 -1.58
C LEU A 37 5.37 -19.66 -0.82
N ARG A 38 4.37 -20.21 -0.11
CA ARG A 38 4.47 -21.34 0.79
C ARG A 38 3.33 -22.30 0.48
N GLY A 39 3.64 -23.55 0.11
CA GLY A 39 2.63 -24.56 -0.18
C GLY A 39 3.01 -25.45 -1.36
N LYS A 40 2.10 -26.38 -1.72
CA LYS A 40 2.34 -27.37 -2.79
C LYS A 40 2.55 -26.72 -4.17
N ARG A 41 1.86 -25.61 -4.46
CA ARG A 41 1.93 -24.87 -5.74
C ARG A 41 2.62 -23.51 -5.57
N LYS A 42 3.85 -23.52 -5.06
CA LYS A 42 4.70 -22.32 -4.94
C LYS A 42 5.09 -21.77 -6.31
N CYS A 43 5.24 -20.46 -6.43
CA CYS A 43 5.69 -19.80 -7.66
C CYS A 43 7.04 -20.39 -8.10
N ALA A 44 7.14 -20.77 -9.37
CA ALA A 44 8.35 -21.37 -9.92
C ALA A 44 9.53 -20.40 -10.00
N ALA A 45 9.26 -19.09 -10.01
CA ALA A 45 10.27 -18.05 -10.07
C ALA A 45 10.88 -17.70 -8.68
N ILE A 46 10.28 -18.21 -7.59
CA ILE A 46 10.85 -18.05 -6.24
C ILE A 46 12.21 -18.77 -6.18
N GLY A 47 13.27 -18.00 -5.92
CA GLY A 47 14.63 -18.51 -5.81
C GLY A 47 15.32 -18.84 -7.13
N ALA A 48 14.67 -18.59 -8.28
CA ALA A 48 15.24 -18.84 -9.61
C ALA A 48 16.29 -17.79 -10.05
N THR A 49 16.59 -16.79 -9.21
CA THR A 49 17.65 -15.80 -9.45
C THR A 49 19.07 -16.34 -9.23
N ALA A 50 19.27 -17.66 -9.18
CA ALA A 50 20.59 -18.29 -9.14
C ALA A 50 21.37 -18.22 -10.47
N LEU A 51 20.83 -17.56 -11.51
CA LEU A 51 21.52 -17.29 -12.78
C LEU A 51 21.53 -15.77 -13.08
N GLY A 52 22.39 -15.04 -12.37
CA GLY A 52 23.04 -13.84 -12.88
C GLY A 52 22.26 -12.52 -12.92
N GLY A 53 21.22 -12.32 -12.10
CA GLY A 53 20.49 -11.05 -12.00
C GLY A 53 20.49 -10.46 -10.59
N THR A 54 20.86 -9.17 -10.49
CA THR A 54 20.96 -8.30 -9.30
C THR A 54 20.19 -8.71 -8.04
N THR A 55 20.91 -8.72 -6.93
CA THR A 55 20.47 -8.94 -5.54
C THR A 55 19.45 -7.88 -5.09
N ASN A 56 18.16 -8.26 -4.96
CA ASN A 56 17.24 -7.85 -3.86
C ASN A 56 15.74 -8.14 -4.07
N SER A 57 15.33 -8.96 -5.05
CA SER A 57 13.99 -9.53 -5.00
C SER A 57 13.96 -10.89 -5.66
N ALA A 58 13.55 -11.91 -4.91
CA ALA A 58 13.15 -13.17 -5.52
C ALA A 58 12.02 -12.84 -6.51
N ALA A 59 12.26 -13.00 -7.81
CA ALA A 59 11.27 -12.66 -8.82
C ALA A 59 10.02 -13.54 -8.61
N VAL A 60 8.94 -12.97 -8.09
CA VAL A 60 7.65 -13.66 -7.97
C VAL A 60 6.75 -13.14 -9.09
N CYS A 61 5.91 -14.01 -9.67
CA CYS A 61 4.92 -13.55 -10.63
C CYS A 61 3.95 -12.58 -9.96
N ASP A 62 3.85 -11.35 -10.48
CA ASP A 62 2.84 -10.37 -10.09
C ASP A 62 1.43 -10.96 -10.29
N ILE A 63 0.48 -10.61 -9.42
CA ILE A 63 -0.91 -11.09 -9.51
C ILE A 63 -1.63 -10.59 -10.77
N TYR A 64 -1.23 -9.46 -11.31
CA TYR A 64 -1.71 -8.86 -12.56
C TYR A 64 -0.76 -9.14 -13.74
N ALA A 65 0.31 -9.91 -13.57
CA ALA A 65 1.20 -10.26 -14.67
C ALA A 65 0.45 -11.00 -15.77
N THR A 66 0.61 -10.55 -17.02
CA THR A 66 0.08 -11.24 -18.20
C THR A 66 0.66 -12.64 -18.35
N ARG A 67 1.93 -12.84 -17.98
CA ARG A 67 2.62 -14.13 -18.01
C ARG A 67 2.92 -14.61 -16.58
N LYS A 68 2.16 -15.61 -16.12
CA LYS A 68 2.37 -16.29 -14.83
C LYS A 68 2.92 -17.69 -15.06
N CYS A 69 3.74 -18.18 -14.14
CA CYS A 69 4.08 -19.62 -14.12
C CYS A 69 2.83 -20.47 -13.85
N ALA A 70 2.86 -21.74 -14.27
CA ALA A 70 1.74 -22.67 -14.12
C ALA A 70 1.22 -22.75 -12.66
N ASN A 71 2.15 -22.75 -11.70
CA ASN A 71 1.80 -22.80 -10.28
C ASN A 71 1.02 -21.55 -9.84
N CYS A 72 1.49 -20.34 -10.18
CA CYS A 72 0.78 -19.10 -9.88
C CYS A 72 -0.55 -18.98 -10.60
N ARG A 73 -0.65 -19.48 -11.84
CA ARG A 73 -1.90 -19.51 -12.61
C ARG A 73 -2.97 -20.32 -11.91
N GLN A 74 -2.58 -21.42 -11.24
CA GLN A 74 -3.47 -22.26 -10.45
C GLN A 74 -3.69 -21.77 -9.01
N ASN A 75 -2.89 -20.82 -8.53
CA ASN A 75 -2.91 -20.35 -7.15
C ASN A 75 -3.80 -19.11 -6.97
N LEU A 76 -5.10 -19.33 -7.22
CA LEU A 76 -6.16 -18.32 -7.12
C LEU A 76 -7.02 -18.47 -5.86
N CYS A 77 -7.00 -19.64 -5.22
CA CYS A 77 -7.81 -19.89 -4.03
C CYS A 77 -7.37 -19.00 -2.86
N GLY A 78 -8.35 -18.31 -2.26
CA GLY A 78 -8.18 -17.30 -1.22
C GLY A 78 -7.86 -15.90 -1.73
N LEU A 79 -7.95 -15.65 -3.05
CA LEU A 79 -7.98 -14.28 -3.55
C LEU A 79 -9.29 -13.60 -3.17
N LEU A 80 -9.21 -12.31 -2.84
CA LEU A 80 -10.38 -11.45 -2.72
C LEU A 80 -10.44 -10.52 -3.93
N LEU A 81 -11.45 -10.70 -4.77
CA LEU A 81 -11.72 -9.86 -5.93
C LEU A 81 -12.69 -8.74 -5.57
N TYR A 82 -12.43 -7.54 -6.05
CA TYR A 82 -13.29 -6.37 -5.88
C TYR A 82 -13.44 -5.60 -7.20
N PRO A 83 -14.61 -4.98 -7.45
CA PRO A 83 -14.84 -4.22 -8.66
C PRO A 83 -13.92 -3.00 -8.73
N LEU A 84 -13.73 -2.49 -9.94
CA LEU A 84 -13.08 -1.20 -10.17
C LEU A 84 -13.98 -0.07 -9.66
N GLY A 85 -13.34 1.03 -9.23
CA GLY A 85 -14.04 2.28 -8.93
C GLY A 85 -14.40 3.06 -10.20
N GLU A 86 -14.72 4.35 -10.04
CA GLU A 86 -14.93 5.24 -11.17
C GLU A 86 -13.65 5.39 -12.01
N GLU A 87 -13.81 5.46 -13.33
CA GLU A 87 -12.71 5.49 -14.30
C GLU A 87 -11.70 6.61 -14.01
N ILE A 88 -12.18 7.78 -13.56
CA ILE A 88 -11.33 8.92 -13.18
C ILE A 88 -10.32 8.55 -12.09
N TYR A 89 -10.72 7.76 -11.09
CA TYR A 89 -9.85 7.35 -10.00
C TYR A 89 -8.92 6.23 -10.44
N GLU A 90 -9.39 5.32 -11.29
CA GLU A 90 -8.54 4.24 -11.82
C GLU A 90 -7.45 4.78 -12.75
N GLN A 91 -7.77 5.77 -13.59
CA GLN A 91 -6.80 6.44 -14.45
C GLN A 91 -5.78 7.23 -13.62
N ALA A 92 -6.25 8.05 -12.67
CA ALA A 92 -5.37 8.81 -11.78
C ALA A 92 -4.39 7.91 -11.00
N ARG A 93 -4.79 6.67 -10.65
CA ARG A 93 -3.89 5.70 -10.01
C ARG A 93 -2.80 5.17 -10.93
N MET A 94 -3.07 5.08 -12.24
CA MET A 94 -2.07 4.67 -13.24
C MET A 94 -1.12 5.82 -13.57
N ASP A 95 -1.61 7.05 -13.44
CA ASP A 95 -0.84 8.29 -13.61
C ASP A 95 0.03 8.63 -12.39
N LEU A 96 -0.10 7.91 -11.26
CA LEU A 96 0.86 7.98 -10.16
C LEU A 96 2.23 7.55 -10.68
N ASP A 97 3.04 8.55 -10.98
CA ASP A 97 4.36 8.40 -11.57
C ASP A 97 5.30 7.60 -10.66
N ALA A 98 6.41 7.15 -11.25
CA ALA A 98 7.43 6.43 -10.51
C ALA A 98 8.07 7.28 -9.40
N GLU A 99 7.99 8.62 -9.49
CA GLU A 99 8.57 9.54 -8.51
C GLU A 99 7.75 9.60 -7.23
N VAL A 100 6.42 9.65 -7.31
CA VAL A 100 5.50 9.61 -6.16
C VAL A 100 5.64 8.27 -5.43
N LYS A 101 5.80 7.17 -6.16
CA LYS A 101 6.09 5.86 -5.56
C LYS A 101 7.45 5.85 -4.88
N GLY A 102 8.49 6.37 -5.55
CA GLY A 102 9.83 6.50 -4.97
C GLY A 102 9.86 7.38 -3.73
N LEU A 103 9.13 8.49 -3.75
CA LEU A 103 8.96 9.39 -2.61
C LEU A 103 8.29 8.65 -1.45
N TRP A 104 7.19 7.95 -1.72
CA TRP A 104 6.47 7.18 -0.70
C TRP A 104 7.36 6.09 -0.07
N ASP A 105 8.12 5.36 -0.88
CA ASP A 105 9.04 4.32 -0.42
C ASP A 105 10.25 4.89 0.35
N SER A 106 10.61 6.16 0.12
CA SER A 106 11.69 6.85 0.85
C SER A 106 11.31 7.32 2.25
N ILE A 107 10.01 7.33 2.57
CA ILE A 107 9.52 7.76 3.88
C ILE A 107 9.88 6.71 4.94
N VAL A 108 10.77 7.09 5.86
CA VAL A 108 10.97 6.34 7.10
C VAL A 108 9.91 6.81 8.09
N LEU A 109 8.91 5.95 8.31
CA LEU A 109 7.90 6.22 9.32
C LEU A 109 8.56 6.27 10.72
N PRO A 110 8.29 7.32 11.52
CA PRO A 110 8.73 7.35 12.90
C PRO A 110 8.05 6.23 13.70
N PRO A 111 8.56 5.91 14.91
CA PRO A 111 7.93 4.91 15.77
C PRO A 111 6.43 5.17 15.93
N LEU A 112 5.63 4.09 15.93
CA LEU A 112 4.17 4.18 15.98
C LEU A 112 3.68 5.00 17.17
N GLU A 113 4.36 4.92 18.31
CA GLU A 113 4.07 5.71 19.50
C GLU A 113 4.14 7.22 19.25
N ASP A 114 5.10 7.66 18.44
CA ASP A 114 5.30 9.07 18.14
C ASP A 114 4.30 9.56 17.11
N ILE A 115 3.91 8.70 16.16
CA ILE A 115 2.79 8.95 15.25
C ILE A 115 1.50 9.15 16.07
N ILE A 116 1.19 8.24 17.00
CA ILE A 116 0.00 8.32 17.84
C ILE A 116 0.02 9.59 18.70
N LYS A 117 1.16 9.94 19.31
CA LYS A 117 1.32 11.17 20.11
C LYS A 117 1.07 12.45 19.29
N GLN A 118 1.40 12.45 18.00
CA GLN A 118 1.20 13.60 17.11
C GLN A 118 -0.23 13.65 16.54
N CYS A 119 -0.84 12.49 16.30
CA CYS A 119 -2.19 12.38 15.76
C CYS A 119 -3.29 12.49 16.82
N ASP A 120 -2.96 12.48 18.11
CA ASP A 120 -3.92 12.75 19.19
C ASP A 120 -4.43 14.21 19.09
N PRO A 121 -5.71 14.42 18.70
CA PRO A 121 -6.25 15.76 18.46
C PRO A 121 -6.23 16.63 19.71
N SER A 122 -6.33 16.01 20.89
CA SER A 122 -6.35 16.71 22.17
C SER A 122 -5.00 17.33 22.53
N ARG A 123 -3.90 16.67 22.12
CA ARG A 123 -2.52 17.17 22.29
C ARG A 123 -2.17 18.25 21.26
N SER A 124 -2.66 18.13 20.03
CA SER A 124 -2.47 19.16 19.01
C SER A 124 -3.07 20.51 19.43
N LEU A 125 -4.30 20.51 19.93
CA LEU A 125 -4.97 21.70 20.47
C LEU A 125 -4.24 22.27 21.69
N SER A 126 -3.82 21.41 22.62
CA SER A 126 -3.06 21.83 23.81
C SER A 126 -1.73 22.48 23.44
N ARG A 127 -1.04 21.95 22.42
CA ARG A 127 0.23 22.50 21.91
C ARG A 127 0.04 23.85 21.20
N GLN A 128 -1.03 24.00 20.41
CA GLN A 128 -1.38 25.26 19.76
C GLN A 128 -1.71 26.35 20.79
N ASN A 129 -2.49 26.01 21.82
CA ASN A 129 -2.83 26.94 22.90
C ASN A 129 -1.61 27.37 23.72
N ALA A 130 -0.69 26.44 24.00
CA ALA A 130 0.55 26.75 24.71
C ALA A 130 1.48 27.68 23.91
N LEU A 131 1.57 27.48 22.59
CA LEU A 131 2.35 28.35 21.69
C LEU A 131 1.74 29.75 21.60
N ALA A 132 0.41 29.85 21.48
CA ALA A 132 -0.30 31.12 21.47
C ALA A 132 -0.09 31.90 22.78
N ALA A 133 -0.21 31.24 23.93
CA ALA A 133 0.03 31.86 25.25
C ALA A 133 1.49 32.32 25.42
N ALA A 134 2.46 31.56 24.92
CA ALA A 134 3.88 31.94 24.94
C ALA A 134 4.16 33.18 24.06
N GLN A 135 3.52 33.27 22.90
CA GLN A 135 3.62 34.44 22.01
C GLN A 135 2.98 35.68 22.63
N GLU A 136 1.82 35.54 23.24
CA GLU A 136 1.14 36.63 23.94
C GLU A 136 1.99 37.18 25.09
N LYS A 137 2.56 36.28 25.91
CA LYS A 137 3.47 36.65 27.01
C LYS A 137 4.73 37.38 26.49
N THR A 138 5.24 36.97 25.33
CA THR A 138 6.40 37.61 24.69
C THR A 138 6.04 39.01 24.15
N GLN A 139 4.86 39.18 23.56
CA GLN A 139 4.38 40.49 23.11
C GLN A 139 4.10 41.44 24.27
N LEU A 140 3.50 40.96 25.36
CA LEU A 140 3.28 41.73 26.58
C LEU A 140 4.59 42.22 27.18
N LYS A 141 5.61 41.34 27.24
CA LYS A 141 6.94 41.71 27.71
C LYS A 141 7.57 42.80 26.84
N ARG A 142 7.52 42.66 25.50
CA ARG A 142 8.02 43.70 24.57
C ARG A 142 7.30 45.04 24.73
N ARG A 143 5.97 45.03 24.94
CA ARG A 143 5.19 46.25 25.18
C ARG A 143 5.53 46.91 26.52
N ALA A 144 5.77 46.10 27.56
CA ALA A 144 6.17 46.61 28.88
C ALA A 144 7.58 47.22 28.84
N ASP A 145 8.52 46.58 28.14
CA ASP A 145 9.88 47.09 27.97
C ASP A 145 9.89 48.40 27.16
N ALA A 146 9.08 48.50 26.09
CA ALA A 146 8.94 49.74 25.32
C ALA A 146 8.39 50.92 26.14
N LYS A 147 7.50 50.65 27.11
CA LYS A 147 6.96 51.68 28.01
C LYS A 147 7.93 52.14 29.11
N ARG A 148 9.00 51.38 29.38
CA ARG A 148 10.02 51.75 30.37
C ARG A 148 11.15 52.62 29.81
N VAL A 149 11.25 52.71 28.48
CA VAL A 149 12.28 53.46 27.76
C VAL A 149 11.74 54.82 27.25
N SER A 150 10.45 55.09 27.47
CA SER A 150 9.79 56.39 27.24
C SER A 150 9.59 57.14 28.54
#